data_AF-A0AAU3FRT2-F1
#
_entry.id   AF-A0AAU3FRT2-F1
#
_cell.length_a   1.000
_cell.length_b   1.000
_cell.length_c   1.000
_cell.angle_alpha   90.00
_cell.angle_beta   90.00
_cell.angle_gamma   90.00
#
_symmetry.space_group_name_H-M   'P 1'
#
loop_
_entity.id
_entity.type
_entity.pdbx_description
1 polymer ?
#
loop_
_entity_poly.entity_id
_entity_poly.type
_entity_poly.pdbx_seq_one_letter_code
_entity_poly.pdbx_strand_id
1 'polypeptide(L)' 'MVAPLDWAEVIASGDLDVVEGPAGRFGARGSATSVYVRDPDGNVVELRWYPQDEPADGYPVDRESAGP' A
#
# COMPACT_ATOMS: atom_id res chain seq x y z
N MET A 1 -1.06 14.03 8.08
CA MET A 1 -0.15 12.94 7.70
C MET A 1 -0.98 11.71 7.41
N VAL A 2 -0.61 10.88 6.44
CA VAL A 2 -1.37 9.66 6.10
C VAL A 2 -0.82 8.50 6.93
N ALA A 3 -1.68 7.73 7.58
CA ALA A 3 -1.27 6.56 8.34
C ALA A 3 -0.64 5.50 7.41
N PRO A 4 0.39 4.76 7.87
CA PRO A 4 0.94 3.65 7.10
C PRO A 4 -0.15 2.60 6.86
N LEU A 5 -0.34 2.22 5.60
CA LEU A 5 -1.38 1.29 5.17
C LEU A 5 -0.88 -0.15 5.29
N ASP A 6 -1.67 -1.03 5.92
CA ASP A 6 -1.42 -2.46 5.89
C ASP A 6 -1.92 -3.05 4.56
N TRP A 7 -0.99 -3.31 3.65
CA TRP A 7 -1.30 -3.85 2.34
C TRP A 7 -1.89 -5.26 2.39
N ALA A 8 -1.56 -6.06 3.41
CA ALA A 8 -2.12 -7.40 3.53
C ALA A 8 -3.62 -7.35 3.87
N GLU A 9 -4.01 -6.45 4.78
CA GLU A 9 -5.42 -6.21 5.11
C GLU A 9 -6.21 -5.70 3.89
N VAL A 10 -5.66 -4.72 3.15
CA VAL A 10 -6.33 -4.18 1.96
C VAL A 10 -6.54 -5.25 0.89
N ILE A 11 -5.53 -6.08 0.64
CA ILE A 11 -5.65 -7.18 -0.34
C ILE A 11 -6.67 -8.22 0.15
N ALA A 12 -6.68 -8.53 1.45
CA ALA A 12 -7.60 -9.49 2.05
C ALA A 12 -9.06 -8.98 2.13
N SER A 13 -9.29 -7.67 2.09
CA SER A 13 -10.64 -7.07 2.16
C SER A 13 -11.55 -7.52 1.02
N GLY A 14 -10.98 -7.82 -0.16
CA GLY A 14 -11.74 -8.13 -1.37
C GLY A 14 -12.34 -6.90 -2.08
N ASP A 15 -12.06 -5.68 -1.60
CA ASP A 15 -12.53 -4.44 -2.25
C ASP A 15 -11.83 -4.17 -3.60
N LEU A 16 -10.69 -4.81 -3.84
CA LEU A 16 -9.89 -4.69 -5.07
C LEU A 16 -9.95 -5.99 -5.87
N ASP A 17 -10.14 -5.90 -7.18
CA ASP A 17 -9.95 -7.01 -8.11
C ASP A 17 -8.44 -7.23 -8.33
N VAL A 18 -7.81 -8.00 -7.44
CA VAL A 18 -6.37 -8.26 -7.47
C VAL A 18 -6.05 -9.27 -8.58
N VAL A 19 -5.25 -8.82 -9.54
CA VAL A 19 -4.75 -9.62 -10.66
C VAL A 19 -3.47 -10.39 -10.27
N GLU A 20 -2.56 -9.72 -9.55
CA GLU A 20 -1.29 -10.31 -9.10
C GLU A 20 -0.74 -9.54 -7.89
N GLY A 21 -0.03 -10.23 -7.00
CA GLY A 21 0.71 -9.64 -5.90
C GLY A 21 0.15 -10.05 -4.53
N PRO A 22 0.79 -9.60 -3.43
CA PRO A 22 1.96 -8.70 -3.42
C PRO A 22 3.22 -9.41 -3.93
N ALA A 23 3.99 -8.74 -4.81
CA ALA A 23 5.19 -9.31 -5.41
C ALA A 23 6.35 -8.30 -5.42
N GLY A 24 7.56 -8.80 -5.17
CA GLY A 24 8.79 -8.00 -5.28
C GLY A 24 9.12 -7.69 -6.75
N ARG A 25 9.34 -6.42 -7.06
CA ARG A 25 9.69 -5.92 -8.40
C ARG A 25 10.90 -4.99 -8.32
N PHE A 26 11.77 -5.04 -9.32
CA PHE A 26 12.88 -4.10 -9.45
C PHE A 26 12.54 -3.00 -10.45
N GLY A 27 12.75 -1.74 -10.08
CA GLY A 27 12.45 -0.58 -10.92
C GLY A 27 13.49 0.53 -10.79
N ALA A 28 13.16 1.72 -11.30
CA ALA A 28 14.07 2.87 -11.38
C ALA A 28 14.61 3.34 -10.03
N ARG A 29 13.85 3.16 -8.93
CA ARG A 29 14.27 3.49 -7.56
C ARG A 29 14.73 2.25 -6.77
N GLY A 30 15.08 1.18 -7.46
CA GLY A 30 15.49 -0.09 -6.85
C GLY A 30 14.31 -1.04 -6.60
N SER A 31 14.45 -1.89 -5.58
CA SER A 31 13.44 -2.89 -5.22
C SER A 31 12.21 -2.25 -4.59
N ALA A 32 11.04 -2.69 -5.04
CA ALA A 32 9.73 -2.27 -4.58
C ALA A 32 8.84 -3.49 -4.38
N THR A 33 7.72 -3.29 -3.72
CA THR A 33 6.62 -4.25 -3.77
C THR A 33 5.52 -3.67 -4.64
N SER A 34 4.89 -4.54 -5.43
CA SER A 34 3.82 -4.19 -6.34
C SER A 34 2.60 -5.09 -6.11
N VAL A 35 1.42 -4.50 -6.29
CA VAL A 35 0.14 -5.19 -6.47
C VAL A 35 -0.48 -4.71 -7.77
N TYR A 36 -0.99 -5.63 -8.57
CA TYR A 36 -1.70 -5.33 -9.80
C TYR A 36 -3.20 -5.54 -9.58
N VAL A 37 -4.00 -4.54 -9.91
CA VAL A 37 -5.46 -4.58 -9.77
C VAL A 37 -6.12 -4.27 -11.10
N ARG A 38 -7.33 -4.80 -11.31
CA ARG A 38 -8.17 -4.43 -12.44
C ARG A 38 -9.15 -3.35 -12.02
N ASP A 39 -9.21 -2.25 -12.77
CA ASP A 39 -10.22 -1.22 -12.56
C ASP A 39 -11.55 -1.57 -13.28
N PRO A 40 -12.68 -0.89 -12.99
CA PRO A 40 -13.98 -1.19 -13.60
C PRO A 40 -14.04 -1.11 -15.13
N ASP A 41 -13.19 -0.28 -15.75
CA ASP A 41 -13.06 -0.19 -17.22
C ASP A 41 -12.19 -1.32 -17.80
N GLY A 42 -11.60 -2.15 -16.94
CA GLY A 42 -10.85 -3.35 -17.29
C GLY A 42 -9.35 -3.14 -17.49
N ASN A 43 -8.80 -1.95 -17.24
CA ASN A 43 -7.35 -1.74 -17.30
C ASN A 43 -6.66 -2.39 -16.10
N VAL A 44 -5.39 -2.73 -16.27
CA VAL A 44 -4.55 -3.23 -15.17
C VAL A 44 -3.71 -2.08 -14.64
N VAL A 45 -3.89 -1.78 -13.36
CA VAL A 45 -3.19 -0.71 -12.64
C VAL A 45 -2.16 -1.33 -11.70
N GLU A 46 -0.94 -0.80 -11.72
CA GLU A 46 0.09 -1.17 -10.75
C GLU A 46 0.09 -0.21 -9.56
N LEU A 47 -0.13 -0.75 -8.37
CA LEU A 47 0.09 -0.08 -7.09
C LEU A 47 1.48 -0.47 -6.58
N ARG A 48 2.43 0.48 -6.58
CA ARG A 48 3.82 0.23 -6.19
C ARG A 48 4.20 1.09 -4.99
N TRP A 49 4.86 0.47 -4.01
CA TRP A 49 5.50 1.19 -2.90
C TRP A 49 6.93 0.72 -2.71
N TYR A 50 7.77 1.65 -2.25
CA TYR A 50 9.14 1.36 -1.89
C TYR A 50 9.28 1.41 -0.37
N PRO A 51 10.02 0.48 0.26
CA PRO A 51 10.23 0.50 1.72
C PRO A 51 10.95 1.77 2.18
N GLN A 52 11.70 2.44 1.30
CA GLN A 52 12.32 3.75 1.58
C GLN A 52 11.33 4.93 1.67
N ASP A 53 10.07 4.73 1.30
CA ASP A 53 8.99 5.71 1.53
C ASP A 53 8.36 5.54 2.94
N GLU A 54 8.74 4.52 3.72
CA GLU A 54 8.35 4.43 5.13
C GLU A 54 9.04 5.53 5.94
N PRO A 55 8.31 6.30 6.76
CA PRO A 55 8.91 7.34 7.58
C PRO A 55 9.90 6.73 8.57
N ALA A 56 11.10 7.31 8.64
CA ALA A 56 12.29 6.72 9.24
C ALA A 56 12.22 6.44 10.76
N ASP A 57 11.20 6.88 11.49
CA ASP A 57 11.08 6.64 12.93
C ASP A 57 9.64 6.90 13.40
N GLY A 58 8.83 5.84 13.49
CA GLY A 58 7.59 5.71 14.28
C GLY A 58 6.84 6.98 14.70
N TYR A 59 6.52 7.89 13.78
CA TYR A 59 5.74 9.09 14.11
C TYR A 59 4.41 8.64 14.73
N PRO A 60 4.08 9.05 15.97
CA PRO A 60 2.84 8.63 16.60
C PRO A 60 1.69 9.14 15.75
N VAL A 61 0.96 8.21 15.10
CA VAL A 61 -0.38 8.51 14.60
C VAL A 61 -1.19 8.84 15.84
N ASP A 62 -1.56 10.10 15.98
CA ASP A 62 -2.44 10.57 17.03
C ASP A 62 -3.73 9.73 16.97
N ARG A 63 -3.80 8.67 17.79
CA ARG A 63 -5.08 8.06 18.16
C ARG A 63 -5.79 9.11 18.97
N GLU A 64 -6.79 9.71 18.34
CA GLU A 64 -7.84 10.54 18.91
C GLU A 64 -7.81 10.54 20.44
N SER A 65 -7.21 11.58 21.01
CA SER A 65 -7.39 11.87 22.43
C SER A 65 -8.81 12.38 22.60
N ALA A 66 -9.74 11.46 22.86
CA ALA A 66 -11.01 11.79 23.49
C ALA A 66 -10.68 12.57 24.78
N GLY A 67 -10.94 13.88 24.75
CA GLY A 67 -10.76 14.75 25.91
C GLY A 67 -11.78 14.42 27.01
N PRO A 68 -11.51 14.80 28.26
CA PRO A 68 -12.55 14.85 29.29
C PRO A 68 -13.56 15.99 29.01
#